data_AF-A0A2B4R9A5-F1
#
_entry.id   AF-A0A2B4R9A5-F1
#
_cell.length_a   1.000
_cell.length_b   1.000
_cell.length_c   1.000
_cell.angle_alpha   90.00
_cell.angle_beta   90.00
_cell.angle_gamma   90.00
#
_symmetry.space_group_name_H-M   'P 1'
#
loop_
_entity.id
_entity.type
_entity.pdbx_description
1 polymer ?
#
loop_
_entity_poly.entity_id
_entity_poly.type
_entity_poly.pdbx_seq_one_letter_code
_entity_poly.pdbx_strand_id
1 'polypeptide(L)'
;MASAYTTAFPSTKETTNYARLCRLLVDVGSQALRDTFDAIHPPIGLHTVLGRHPEDVTLQSLRKKRILNPTQWGKLYPTITSSVSSKNVDITLLMVLLRNICGLVPPSTGWDRLPPPTDMSKAANIARLKYYRNTVYAHASEASVDDATLNSYWQDISKAILGLVGVGYGAAIIELKNESIDPDSEEHDRQLLKQWKQDEDNIKETIREIEDNVDQMKSKGEDIGDKLETLMARQEETKEQDSAHCFDLCGSHQCSADTGPSSGINHCLGATFVGPSAGMLPCESAQITTKEVGRQLKHKFKLDEAALRDPDPDKKGRKLTIALSGRDEWKLLAEKLGLDLDEIRFLDKHTLNPADAVLGYIGKRYPITVGDLYDPLNECELHVIADFL
;
A
#
# COMPACT_ATOMS: atom_id res chain seq x y z
N MET A 1 -34.40 25.73 -14.67
CA MET A 1 -33.58 24.51 -14.63
C MET A 1 -33.49 24.10 -13.17
N ALA A 2 -34.30 23.12 -12.73
CA ALA A 2 -34.16 22.57 -11.39
C ALA A 2 -32.93 21.63 -11.41
N SER A 3 -31.90 21.96 -10.63
CA SER A 3 -30.76 21.07 -10.43
C SER A 3 -31.28 19.81 -9.72
N ALA A 4 -31.24 18.67 -10.41
CA ALA A 4 -31.54 17.39 -9.79
C ALA A 4 -30.37 17.07 -8.84
N TYR A 5 -30.60 17.21 -7.53
CA TYR A 5 -29.67 16.71 -6.53
C TYR A 5 -29.70 15.18 -6.58
N THR A 6 -28.65 14.58 -7.16
CA THR A 6 -28.43 13.15 -7.06
C THR A 6 -27.95 12.83 -5.65
N THR A 7 -28.83 12.27 -4.82
CA THR A 7 -28.44 11.69 -3.52
C THR A 7 -27.55 10.46 -3.77
N ALA A 8 -26.28 10.56 -3.37
CA ALA A 8 -25.35 9.44 -3.38
C ALA A 8 -25.52 8.61 -2.10
N PHE A 9 -25.45 7.28 -2.23
CA PHE A 9 -25.50 6.32 -1.12
C PHE A 9 -24.18 5.54 -1.09
N PRO A 10 -23.09 6.14 -0.59
CA PRO A 10 -21.78 5.49 -0.57
C PRO A 10 -21.77 4.31 0.41
N SER A 11 -20.94 3.32 0.10
CA SER A 11 -20.62 2.26 1.05
C SER A 11 -19.84 2.84 2.22
N THR A 12 -20.25 2.50 3.43
CA THR A 12 -19.64 2.92 4.69
C THR A 12 -19.40 1.70 5.58
N LYS A 13 -18.61 1.87 6.63
CA LYS A 13 -18.38 0.82 7.63
C LYS A 13 -19.71 0.35 8.24
N GLU A 14 -20.64 1.26 8.47
CA GLU A 14 -21.95 0.96 9.03
C GLU A 14 -22.83 0.15 8.08
N THR A 15 -22.72 0.38 6.76
CA THR A 15 -23.39 -0.48 5.77
C THR A 15 -22.80 -1.89 5.71
N THR A 16 -21.49 -2.01 5.90
CA THR A 16 -20.80 -3.30 6.08
C THR A 16 -21.29 -4.02 7.34
N ASN A 17 -21.40 -3.31 8.46
CA ASN A 17 -21.91 -3.86 9.72
C ASN A 17 -23.35 -4.39 9.57
N TYR A 18 -24.21 -3.64 8.88
CA TYR A 18 -25.56 -4.07 8.55
C TYR A 18 -25.55 -5.37 7.72
N ALA A 19 -24.72 -5.45 6.68
CA ALA A 19 -24.60 -6.64 5.83
C ALA A 19 -24.14 -7.86 6.64
N ARG A 20 -23.21 -7.68 7.58
CA ARG A 20 -22.74 -8.74 8.49
C ARG A 20 -23.87 -9.30 9.37
N LEU A 21 -24.70 -8.44 9.96
CA LEU A 21 -25.86 -8.90 10.73
C LEU A 21 -26.89 -9.62 9.85
N CYS A 22 -27.09 -9.15 8.62
CA CYS A 22 -27.96 -9.82 7.66
C CYS A 22 -27.46 -11.23 7.35
N ARG A 23 -26.16 -11.41 7.06
CA ARG A 23 -25.57 -12.73 6.84
C ARG A 23 -25.65 -13.63 8.08
N LEU A 24 -25.39 -13.09 9.27
CA LEU A 24 -25.51 -13.87 10.50
C LEU A 24 -26.93 -14.41 10.71
N LEU A 25 -27.94 -13.61 10.44
CA LEU A 25 -29.34 -14.01 10.57
C LEU A 25 -29.79 -14.94 9.43
N VAL A 26 -29.50 -14.58 8.18
CA VAL A 26 -30.03 -15.26 6.99
C VAL A 26 -29.27 -16.53 6.68
N ASP A 27 -27.94 -16.55 6.84
CA ASP A 27 -27.14 -17.73 6.51
C ASP A 27 -27.10 -18.65 7.73
N VAL A 28 -26.41 -18.22 8.79
CA VAL A 28 -26.17 -19.04 9.99
C VAL A 28 -27.47 -19.24 10.78
N GLY A 29 -28.25 -18.17 10.98
CA GLY A 29 -29.51 -18.24 11.71
C GLY A 29 -30.55 -19.12 11.03
N SER A 30 -30.69 -19.06 9.70
CA SER A 30 -31.60 -19.97 8.98
C SER A 30 -31.13 -21.42 9.08
N GLN A 31 -29.82 -21.68 8.97
CA GLN A 31 -29.29 -23.03 9.08
C GLN A 31 -29.52 -23.59 10.49
N ALA A 32 -29.29 -22.80 11.54
CA ALA A 32 -29.54 -23.23 12.91
C ALA A 32 -31.03 -23.53 13.16
N LEU A 33 -31.95 -22.70 12.63
CA LEU A 33 -33.38 -22.96 12.70
C LEU A 33 -33.79 -24.20 11.91
N ARG A 34 -33.14 -24.43 10.75
CA ARG A 34 -33.37 -25.61 9.91
C ARG A 34 -32.92 -26.88 10.60
N ASP A 35 -31.72 -26.91 11.16
CA ASP A 35 -31.21 -28.03 11.93
C ASP A 35 -32.09 -28.31 13.16
N THR A 36 -32.57 -27.25 13.82
CA THR A 36 -33.53 -27.39 14.93
C THR A 36 -34.85 -28.01 14.45
N PHE A 37 -35.35 -27.60 13.28
CA PHE A 37 -36.56 -28.15 12.69
C PHE A 37 -36.37 -29.62 12.28
N ASP A 38 -35.30 -29.92 11.56
CA ASP A 38 -34.98 -31.27 11.05
C ASP A 38 -34.69 -32.26 12.19
N ALA A 39 -34.18 -31.79 13.33
CA ALA A 39 -34.04 -32.60 14.53
C ALA A 39 -35.39 -33.02 15.16
N ILE A 40 -36.45 -32.23 14.95
CA ILE A 40 -37.81 -32.53 15.44
C ILE A 40 -38.59 -33.31 14.38
N HIS A 41 -38.48 -32.89 13.12
CA HIS A 41 -39.15 -33.45 11.95
C HIS A 41 -38.12 -33.79 10.88
N PRO A 42 -37.56 -35.01 10.90
CA PRO A 42 -36.54 -35.43 9.95
C PRO A 42 -36.98 -35.20 8.49
N PRO A 43 -36.05 -34.84 7.58
CA PRO A 43 -36.37 -34.63 6.17
C PRO A 43 -36.99 -35.88 5.52
N ILE A 44 -36.55 -37.07 5.94
CA ILE A 44 -37.16 -38.34 5.56
C ILE A 44 -38.59 -38.40 6.11
N GLY A 45 -39.57 -38.53 5.23
CA GLY A 45 -40.97 -38.62 5.62
C GLY A 45 -41.61 -37.29 6.01
N LEU A 46 -40.95 -36.14 5.75
CA LEU A 46 -41.49 -34.82 6.08
C LEU A 46 -42.90 -34.60 5.51
N HIS A 47 -43.18 -35.05 4.29
CA HIS A 47 -44.51 -35.01 3.68
C HIS A 47 -45.59 -35.74 4.51
N THR A 48 -45.23 -36.84 5.17
CA THR A 48 -46.14 -37.56 6.06
C THR A 48 -46.45 -36.76 7.31
N VAL A 49 -45.44 -36.08 7.89
CA VAL A 49 -45.63 -35.17 9.04
C VAL A 49 -46.52 -33.99 8.65
N LEU A 50 -46.28 -33.37 7.50
CA LEU A 50 -47.09 -32.22 7.06
C LEU A 50 -48.54 -32.61 6.73
N GLY A 51 -48.77 -33.85 6.28
CA GLY A 51 -50.09 -34.35 5.92
C GLY A 51 -50.88 -35.03 7.04
N ARG A 52 -50.29 -35.26 8.22
CA ARG A 52 -50.99 -35.91 9.34
C ARG A 52 -51.72 -34.91 10.23
N HIS A 53 -52.69 -35.40 11.00
CA HIS A 53 -53.34 -34.63 12.04
C HIS A 53 -52.48 -34.60 13.32
N PRO A 54 -52.36 -33.46 14.03
CA PRO A 54 -53.03 -32.17 13.80
C PRO A 54 -52.27 -31.15 12.92
N GLU A 55 -51.08 -31.49 12.43
CA GLU A 55 -50.21 -30.56 11.71
C GLU A 55 -50.86 -30.02 10.43
N ASP A 56 -51.48 -30.87 9.62
CA ASP A 56 -52.15 -30.47 8.38
C ASP A 56 -53.28 -29.45 8.63
N VAL A 57 -54.10 -29.68 9.65
CA VAL A 57 -55.18 -28.76 10.04
C VAL A 57 -54.62 -27.41 10.46
N THR A 58 -53.51 -27.42 11.19
CA THR A 58 -52.82 -26.20 11.62
C THR A 58 -52.29 -25.42 10.42
N LEU A 59 -51.60 -26.09 9.48
CA LEU A 59 -51.06 -25.48 8.27
C LEU A 59 -52.18 -24.92 7.36
N GLN A 60 -53.28 -25.65 7.17
CA GLN A 60 -54.45 -25.16 6.45
C GLN A 60 -55.03 -23.90 7.10
N SER A 61 -55.11 -23.85 8.43
CA SER A 61 -55.55 -22.66 9.17
C SER A 61 -54.63 -21.46 8.94
N LEU A 62 -53.31 -21.68 8.98
CA LEU A 62 -52.32 -20.63 8.70
C LEU A 62 -52.40 -20.10 7.27
N ARG A 63 -52.67 -20.97 6.28
CA ARG A 63 -52.94 -20.58 4.89
C ARG A 63 -54.21 -19.73 4.78
N LYS A 64 -55.31 -20.15 5.41
CA LYS A 64 -56.57 -19.39 5.42
C LYS A 64 -56.40 -18.00 6.05
N LYS A 65 -55.59 -17.91 7.11
CA LYS A 65 -55.22 -16.65 7.78
C LYS A 65 -54.19 -15.80 7.02
N ARG A 66 -53.73 -16.25 5.84
CA ARG A 66 -52.70 -15.59 5.02
C ARG A 66 -51.36 -15.39 5.73
N ILE A 67 -51.08 -16.20 6.74
CA ILE A 67 -49.75 -16.25 7.38
C ILE A 67 -48.77 -16.98 6.45
N LEU A 68 -49.25 -18.03 5.78
CA LEU A 68 -48.53 -18.70 4.69
C LEU A 68 -48.99 -18.12 3.35
N ASN A 69 -48.05 -17.55 2.59
CA ASN A 69 -48.34 -17.08 1.23
C ASN A 69 -48.35 -18.25 0.21
N PRO A 70 -48.87 -18.05 -1.02
CA PRO A 70 -48.95 -19.13 -2.02
C PRO A 70 -47.61 -19.77 -2.36
N THR A 71 -46.52 -18.99 -2.40
CA THR A 71 -45.17 -19.49 -2.68
C THR A 71 -44.67 -20.40 -1.56
N GLN A 72 -44.85 -19.98 -0.29
CA GLN A 72 -44.53 -20.80 0.87
C GLN A 72 -45.38 -22.06 0.93
N TRP A 73 -46.67 -21.97 0.59
CA TRP A 73 -47.55 -23.12 0.51
C TRP A 73 -47.07 -24.15 -0.53
N GLY A 74 -46.69 -23.70 -1.72
CA GLY A 74 -46.15 -24.57 -2.78
C GLY A 74 -44.85 -25.26 -2.38
N LYS A 75 -44.04 -24.66 -1.49
CA LYS A 75 -42.85 -25.31 -0.92
C LYS A 75 -43.20 -26.44 0.04
N LEU A 76 -44.29 -26.32 0.80
CA LEU A 76 -44.73 -27.32 1.79
C LEU A 76 -45.57 -28.45 1.16
N TYR A 77 -46.38 -28.11 0.15
CA TYR A 77 -47.25 -29.05 -0.56
C TYR A 77 -46.96 -29.02 -2.07
N PRO A 78 -45.78 -29.51 -2.50
CA PRO A 78 -45.44 -29.62 -3.91
C PRO A 78 -46.28 -30.70 -4.61
N THR A 79 -46.32 -30.66 -5.95
CA THR A 79 -47.03 -31.66 -6.77
C THR A 79 -46.53 -33.08 -6.49
N ILE A 80 -45.22 -33.25 -6.34
CA ILE A 80 -44.60 -34.51 -5.91
C ILE A 80 -44.38 -34.40 -4.41
N THR A 81 -45.29 -34.94 -3.61
CA THR A 81 -45.29 -34.74 -2.15
C THR A 81 -43.97 -35.15 -1.49
N SER A 82 -43.35 -36.24 -1.94
CA SER A 82 -42.07 -36.73 -1.42
C SER A 82 -40.88 -35.83 -1.69
N SER A 83 -41.00 -34.82 -2.57
CA SER A 83 -39.91 -33.86 -2.85
C SER A 83 -39.83 -32.71 -1.85
N VAL A 84 -40.80 -32.61 -0.93
CA VAL A 84 -40.77 -31.58 0.12
C VAL A 84 -39.48 -31.70 0.93
N SER A 85 -38.82 -30.56 1.13
CA SER A 85 -37.55 -30.50 1.84
C SER A 85 -37.47 -29.20 2.60
N SER A 86 -36.89 -29.27 3.81
CA SER A 86 -36.56 -28.09 4.58
C SER A 86 -35.51 -27.25 3.85
N LYS A 87 -34.61 -27.80 3.01
CA LYS A 87 -33.45 -27.09 2.42
C LYS A 87 -33.76 -25.72 1.78
N ASN A 88 -34.88 -25.59 1.08
CA ASN A 88 -35.27 -24.38 0.35
C ASN A 88 -36.28 -23.49 1.09
N VAL A 89 -36.50 -23.78 2.38
CA VAL A 89 -37.40 -23.03 3.27
C VAL A 89 -36.64 -21.82 3.82
N ASP A 90 -37.18 -20.63 3.60
CA ASP A 90 -36.61 -19.38 4.12
C ASP A 90 -36.80 -19.23 5.64
N ILE A 91 -36.06 -18.31 6.25
CA ILE A 91 -36.08 -18.06 7.69
C ILE A 91 -37.49 -17.78 8.24
N THR A 92 -38.32 -17.07 7.47
CA THR A 92 -39.68 -16.71 7.88
C THR A 92 -40.53 -17.96 8.00
N LEU A 93 -40.48 -18.80 6.97
CA LEU A 93 -41.24 -20.05 6.95
C LEU A 93 -40.74 -21.03 8.01
N LEU A 94 -39.43 -21.15 8.23
CA LEU A 94 -38.87 -21.96 9.33
C LEU A 94 -39.43 -21.54 10.70
N MET A 95 -39.43 -20.24 11.00
CA MET A 95 -39.99 -19.72 12.25
C MET A 95 -41.48 -20.02 12.38
N VAL A 96 -42.25 -19.95 11.29
CA VAL A 96 -43.68 -20.30 11.27
C VAL A 96 -43.88 -21.80 11.54
N LEU A 97 -43.06 -22.68 10.97
CA LEU A 97 -43.16 -24.12 11.21
C LEU A 97 -42.81 -24.46 12.66
N LEU A 98 -41.66 -23.98 13.14
CA LEU A 98 -41.18 -24.24 14.51
C LEU A 98 -42.19 -23.84 15.59
N ARG A 99 -42.85 -22.69 15.43
CA ARG A 99 -43.81 -22.20 16.44
C ARG A 99 -45.17 -22.91 16.41
N ASN A 100 -45.53 -23.58 15.30
CA ASN A 100 -46.90 -24.08 15.09
C ASN A 100 -46.99 -25.61 15.01
N ILE A 101 -45.98 -26.29 14.48
CA ILE A 101 -46.06 -27.75 14.24
C ILE A 101 -44.95 -28.56 14.94
N CYS A 102 -44.03 -27.91 15.66
CA CYS A 102 -42.96 -28.60 16.39
C CYS A 102 -43.25 -28.80 17.88
N GLY A 103 -44.48 -28.50 18.35
CA GLY A 103 -44.89 -28.74 19.75
C GLY A 103 -44.13 -27.90 20.79
N LEU A 104 -43.48 -26.80 20.38
CA LEU A 104 -42.73 -25.93 21.29
C LEU A 104 -43.69 -25.09 22.15
N VAL A 105 -43.44 -25.05 23.45
CA VAL A 105 -44.17 -24.17 24.37
C VAL A 105 -43.72 -22.72 24.11
N PRO A 106 -44.66 -21.78 23.86
CA PRO A 106 -44.30 -20.37 23.67
C PRO A 106 -43.54 -19.81 24.88
N PRO A 107 -42.60 -18.87 24.67
CA PRO A 107 -42.01 -18.12 25.78
C PRO A 107 -43.09 -17.37 26.57
N SER A 108 -42.84 -17.05 27.84
CA SER A 108 -43.77 -16.29 28.67
C SER A 108 -44.12 -14.91 28.08
N THR A 109 -43.20 -14.33 27.29
CA THR A 109 -43.39 -13.07 26.55
C THR A 109 -44.11 -13.24 25.21
N GLY A 110 -44.41 -14.47 24.81
CA GLY A 110 -44.90 -14.82 23.47
C GLY A 110 -43.80 -14.81 22.39
N TRP A 111 -44.20 -15.07 21.14
CA TRP A 111 -43.28 -15.18 20.00
C TRP A 111 -42.92 -13.85 19.34
N ASP A 112 -43.61 -12.77 19.70
CA ASP A 112 -43.57 -11.47 19.00
C ASP A 112 -42.82 -10.40 19.81
N ARG A 113 -42.36 -10.71 21.02
CA ARG A 113 -41.59 -9.82 21.89
C ARG A 113 -40.24 -10.44 22.21
N LEU A 114 -39.23 -9.60 22.42
CA LEU A 114 -37.89 -10.03 22.83
C LEU A 114 -37.96 -10.72 24.20
N PRO A 115 -37.57 -12.00 24.32
CA PRO A 115 -37.57 -12.69 25.60
C PRO A 115 -36.46 -12.18 26.55
N PRO A 116 -36.60 -12.36 27.87
CA PRO A 116 -35.54 -12.02 28.83
C PRO A 116 -34.23 -12.77 28.51
N PRO A 117 -33.05 -12.19 28.76
CA PRO A 117 -31.76 -12.82 28.46
C PRO A 117 -31.47 -14.08 29.31
N THR A 118 -32.25 -14.30 30.37
CA THR A 118 -32.19 -15.47 31.23
C THR A 118 -32.98 -16.67 30.69
N ASP A 119 -33.95 -16.43 29.79
CA ASP A 119 -34.72 -17.49 29.15
C ASP A 119 -33.94 -18.02 27.94
N MET A 120 -33.18 -19.08 28.18
CA MET A 120 -32.35 -19.76 27.16
C MET A 120 -33.06 -20.95 26.52
N SER A 121 -34.39 -21.07 26.69
CA SER A 121 -35.16 -22.15 26.06
C SER A 121 -35.10 -22.08 24.53
N LYS A 122 -35.30 -23.22 23.85
CA LYS A 122 -35.35 -23.25 22.37
C LYS A 122 -36.39 -22.28 21.82
N ALA A 123 -37.57 -22.23 22.44
CA ALA A 123 -38.64 -21.32 22.04
C ALA A 123 -38.23 -19.84 22.20
N ALA A 124 -37.55 -19.49 23.30
CA ALA A 124 -37.05 -18.14 23.52
C ALA A 124 -35.94 -17.76 22.52
N ASN A 125 -35.02 -18.67 22.21
CA ASN A 125 -33.98 -18.42 21.21
C ASN A 125 -34.56 -18.24 19.79
N ILE A 126 -35.59 -19.00 19.42
CA ILE A 126 -36.33 -18.80 18.15
C ILE A 126 -37.02 -17.43 18.14
N ALA A 127 -37.70 -17.05 19.22
CA ALA A 127 -38.34 -15.73 19.33
C ALA A 127 -37.31 -14.58 19.29
N ARG A 128 -36.13 -14.78 19.88
CA ARG A 128 -35.00 -13.84 19.85
C ARG A 128 -34.48 -13.64 18.42
N LEU A 129 -34.24 -14.73 17.68
CA LEU A 129 -33.86 -14.64 16.26
C LEU A 129 -34.91 -13.92 15.41
N LYS A 130 -36.19 -14.19 15.67
CA LYS A 130 -37.28 -13.48 14.99
C LYS A 130 -37.28 -11.99 15.30
N TYR A 131 -37.10 -11.62 16.56
CA TYR A 131 -37.01 -10.23 16.98
C TYR A 131 -35.87 -9.50 16.27
N TYR A 132 -34.66 -10.06 16.27
CA TYR A 132 -33.52 -9.42 15.60
C TYR A 132 -33.68 -9.40 14.08
N ARG A 133 -34.24 -10.44 13.46
CA ARG A 133 -34.57 -10.39 12.02
C ARG A 133 -35.51 -9.23 11.72
N ASN A 134 -36.56 -9.07 12.51
CA ASN A 134 -37.50 -7.98 12.28
C ASN A 134 -36.87 -6.61 12.50
N THR A 135 -36.02 -6.48 13.53
CA THR A 135 -35.34 -5.23 13.89
C THR A 135 -34.28 -4.84 12.85
N VAL A 136 -33.43 -5.79 12.45
CA VAL A 136 -32.31 -5.55 11.54
C VAL A 136 -32.76 -5.48 10.09
N TYR A 137 -33.74 -6.28 9.67
CA TYR A 137 -34.08 -6.42 8.25
C TYR A 137 -35.49 -5.94 7.91
N ALA A 138 -36.52 -6.39 8.65
CA ALA A 138 -37.91 -6.17 8.24
C ALA A 138 -38.43 -4.75 8.51
N HIS A 139 -37.84 -4.05 9.48
CA HIS A 139 -38.27 -2.72 9.94
C HIS A 139 -37.13 -1.70 9.99
N ALA A 140 -35.99 -2.01 9.36
CA ALA A 140 -34.89 -1.06 9.26
C ALA A 140 -35.29 0.12 8.37
N SER A 141 -35.08 1.34 8.86
CA SER A 141 -35.24 2.57 8.06
C SER A 141 -34.05 2.81 7.13
N GLU A 142 -32.88 2.27 7.49
CA GLU A 142 -31.61 2.45 6.78
C GLU A 142 -30.80 1.14 6.83
N ALA A 143 -30.02 0.90 5.79
CA ALA A 143 -29.10 -0.24 5.72
C ALA A 143 -27.76 0.09 6.41
N SER A 144 -27.80 0.58 7.65
CA SER A 144 -26.67 1.14 8.39
C SER A 144 -26.75 0.76 9.87
N VAL A 145 -25.66 0.25 10.44
CA VAL A 145 -25.57 -0.15 11.86
C VAL A 145 -24.21 0.26 12.44
N ASP A 146 -24.21 1.00 13.55
CA ASP A 146 -22.99 1.40 14.24
C ASP A 146 -22.30 0.20 14.95
N ASP A 147 -21.04 0.37 15.32
CA ASP A 147 -20.24 -0.70 15.93
C ASP A 147 -20.78 -1.19 17.28
N ALA A 148 -21.38 -0.32 18.09
CA ALA A 148 -21.90 -0.71 19.40
C ALA A 148 -23.15 -1.58 19.23
N THR A 149 -24.07 -1.16 18.35
CA THR A 149 -25.26 -1.94 17.98
C THR A 149 -24.88 -3.25 17.32
N LEU A 150 -23.91 -3.25 16.38
CA LEU A 150 -23.37 -4.47 15.78
C LEU A 150 -22.90 -5.43 16.86
N ASN A 151 -22.02 -4.99 17.76
CA ASN A 151 -21.44 -5.89 18.77
C ASN A 151 -22.50 -6.45 19.72
N SER A 152 -23.46 -5.63 20.17
CA SER A 152 -24.57 -6.09 21.01
C SER A 152 -25.43 -7.12 20.29
N TYR A 153 -25.90 -6.81 19.08
CA TYR A 153 -26.79 -7.70 18.33
C TYR A 153 -26.06 -8.98 17.93
N TRP A 154 -24.80 -8.88 17.51
CA TRP A 154 -23.97 -10.03 17.18
C TRP A 154 -23.87 -10.99 18.35
N GLN A 155 -23.60 -10.50 19.56
CA GLN A 155 -23.51 -11.33 20.76
C GLN A 155 -24.85 -12.02 21.08
N ASP A 156 -25.95 -11.27 21.09
CA ASP A 156 -27.28 -11.81 21.42
C ASP A 156 -27.76 -12.84 20.39
N ILE A 157 -27.56 -12.57 19.10
CA ILE A 157 -27.91 -13.47 17.99
C ILE A 157 -27.04 -14.72 18.06
N SER A 158 -25.73 -14.55 18.24
CA SER A 158 -24.79 -15.69 18.35
C SER A 158 -25.17 -16.59 19.52
N LYS A 159 -25.46 -16.01 20.69
CA LYS A 159 -25.86 -16.76 21.88
C LYS A 159 -27.17 -17.52 21.65
N ALA A 160 -28.14 -16.92 20.95
CA ALA A 160 -29.38 -17.59 20.59
C ALA A 160 -29.14 -18.77 19.64
N ILE A 161 -28.29 -18.60 18.61
CA ILE A 161 -27.91 -19.67 17.68
C ILE A 161 -27.25 -20.82 18.45
N LEU A 162 -26.23 -20.54 19.26
CA LEU A 162 -25.54 -21.55 20.06
C LEU A 162 -26.48 -22.23 21.06
N GLY A 163 -27.48 -21.51 21.60
CA GLY A 163 -28.51 -22.08 22.45
C GLY A 163 -29.50 -23.01 21.73
N LEU A 164 -29.62 -22.92 20.40
CA LEU A 164 -30.48 -23.81 19.60
C LEU A 164 -29.77 -25.09 19.20
N VAL A 165 -28.55 -24.97 18.67
CA VAL A 165 -27.83 -26.04 17.97
C VAL A 165 -26.50 -26.42 18.61
N GLY A 166 -26.10 -25.72 19.68
CA GLY A 166 -24.88 -26.02 20.45
C GLY A 166 -23.63 -25.32 19.94
N VAL A 167 -22.49 -25.62 20.58
CA VAL A 167 -21.20 -24.93 20.39
C VAL A 167 -20.57 -25.15 19.01
N GLY A 168 -21.00 -26.17 18.25
CA GLY A 168 -20.43 -26.50 16.94
C GLY A 168 -20.55 -25.38 15.90
N TYR A 169 -21.49 -24.46 16.09
CA TYR A 169 -21.68 -23.29 15.23
C TYR A 169 -20.72 -22.13 15.54
N GLY A 170 -19.97 -22.19 16.65
CA GLY A 170 -19.11 -21.10 17.09
C GLY A 170 -18.03 -20.72 16.08
N ALA A 171 -17.42 -21.73 15.42
CA ALA A 171 -16.41 -21.49 14.40
C ALA A 171 -16.97 -20.72 13.20
N ALA A 172 -18.11 -21.18 12.63
CA ALA A 172 -18.76 -20.52 11.50
C ALA A 172 -19.21 -19.08 11.83
N ILE A 173 -19.66 -18.83 13.06
CA ILE A 173 -19.99 -17.47 13.52
C ILE A 173 -18.73 -16.60 13.57
N ILE A 174 -17.64 -17.09 14.16
CA ILE A 174 -16.39 -16.31 14.27
C ILE A 174 -15.81 -16.02 12.89
N GLU A 175 -15.81 -17.02 12.01
CA GLU A 175 -15.35 -16.89 10.63
C GLU A 175 -16.15 -15.83 9.89
N LEU A 176 -17.48 -15.88 9.95
CA LEU A 176 -18.36 -14.88 9.34
C LEU A 176 -18.10 -13.46 9.88
N LYS A 177 -17.76 -13.33 11.17
CA LYS A 177 -17.44 -12.01 11.75
C LYS A 177 -16.14 -11.43 11.17
N ASN A 178 -15.20 -12.27 10.75
CA ASN A 178 -13.87 -11.84 10.33
C ASN A 178 -13.71 -11.86 8.80
N GLU A 179 -14.61 -12.52 8.08
CA GLU A 179 -14.62 -12.58 6.61
C GLU A 179 -14.65 -11.18 5.98
N SER A 180 -13.83 -10.96 4.95
CA SER A 180 -13.91 -9.74 4.13
C SER A 180 -15.27 -9.66 3.45
N ILE A 181 -15.82 -8.45 3.39
CA ILE A 181 -17.04 -8.19 2.62
C ILE A 181 -16.75 -8.22 1.12
N ASP A 182 -15.52 -7.90 0.73
CA ASP A 182 -15.05 -7.94 -0.64
C ASP A 182 -13.78 -8.82 -0.70
N PRO A 183 -13.95 -10.14 -0.87
CA PRO A 183 -12.82 -11.07 -0.92
C PRO A 183 -11.93 -10.85 -2.15
N ASP A 184 -12.48 -10.32 -3.25
CA ASP A 184 -11.73 -10.07 -4.48
C ASP A 184 -10.78 -8.87 -4.30
N SER A 185 -11.26 -7.79 -3.67
CA SER A 185 -10.41 -6.64 -3.31
C SER A 185 -9.33 -7.02 -2.29
N GLU A 186 -9.67 -7.81 -1.27
CA GLU A 186 -8.67 -8.25 -0.28
C GLU A 186 -7.58 -9.11 -0.92
N GLU A 187 -7.94 -10.02 -1.82
CA GLU A 187 -6.97 -10.83 -2.55
C GLU A 187 -6.10 -9.98 -3.48
N HIS A 188 -6.68 -8.98 -4.15
CA HIS A 188 -5.92 -8.03 -4.95
C HIS A 188 -4.88 -7.28 -4.11
N ASP A 189 -5.28 -6.74 -2.95
CA ASP A 189 -4.38 -6.02 -2.04
C ASP A 189 -3.29 -6.96 -1.50
N ARG A 190 -3.65 -8.21 -1.17
CA ARG A 190 -2.70 -9.24 -0.72
C ARG A 190 -1.65 -9.55 -1.79
N GLN A 191 -2.06 -9.61 -3.05
CA GLN A 191 -1.15 -9.82 -4.18
C GLN A 191 -0.20 -8.63 -4.38
N LEU A 192 -0.72 -7.40 -4.30
CA LEU A 192 0.10 -6.18 -4.36
C LEU A 192 1.14 -6.14 -3.24
N LEU A 193 0.74 -6.45 -2.00
CA LEU A 193 1.65 -6.52 -0.85
C LEU A 193 2.74 -7.58 -1.05
N LYS A 194 2.39 -8.73 -1.61
CA LYS A 194 3.36 -9.78 -1.94
C LYS A 194 4.36 -9.30 -3.00
N GLN A 195 3.89 -8.62 -4.04
CA GLN A 195 4.75 -8.06 -5.08
C GLN A 195 5.69 -7.00 -4.50
N TRP A 196 5.19 -6.07 -3.71
CA TRP A 196 6.02 -5.04 -3.08
C TRP A 196 7.11 -5.60 -2.19
N LYS A 197 6.79 -6.66 -1.43
CA LYS A 197 7.80 -7.36 -0.64
C LYS A 197 8.89 -7.98 -1.52
N GLN A 198 8.52 -8.59 -2.64
CA GLN A 198 9.48 -9.15 -3.58
C GLN A 198 10.36 -8.05 -4.21
N ASP A 199 9.76 -6.92 -4.57
CA ASP A 199 10.47 -5.77 -5.12
C ASP A 199 11.44 -5.16 -4.08
N GLU A 200 11.02 -5.08 -2.81
CA GLU A 200 11.87 -4.63 -1.70
C GLU A 200 13.08 -5.56 -1.50
N ASP A 201 12.86 -6.88 -1.50
CA ASP A 201 13.93 -7.87 -1.38
C ASP A 201 14.90 -7.79 -2.58
N ASN A 202 14.38 -7.57 -3.80
CA ASN A 202 15.19 -7.40 -5.01
C ASN A 202 16.02 -6.11 -5.01
N ILE A 203 15.43 -4.99 -4.54
CA ILE A 203 16.15 -3.72 -4.40
C ILE A 203 17.28 -3.87 -3.37
N LYS A 204 17.02 -4.54 -2.23
CA LYS A 204 18.06 -4.80 -1.22
C LYS A 204 19.21 -5.62 -1.79
N GLU A 205 18.92 -6.62 -2.62
CA GLU A 205 19.97 -7.40 -3.28
C GLU A 205 20.78 -6.54 -4.25
N THR A 206 20.11 -5.74 -5.07
CA THR A 206 20.78 -4.82 -6.00
C THR A 206 21.65 -3.80 -5.25
N ILE A 207 21.22 -3.32 -4.08
CA ILE A 207 22.02 -2.41 -3.24
C ILE A 207 23.28 -3.12 -2.74
N ARG A 208 23.19 -4.36 -2.26
CA ARG A 208 24.37 -5.13 -1.83
C ARG A 208 25.37 -5.31 -2.97
N GLU A 209 24.89 -5.63 -4.17
CA GLU A 209 25.75 -5.74 -5.35
C GLU A 209 26.45 -4.41 -5.69
N ILE A 210 25.76 -3.28 -5.53
CA ILE A 210 26.35 -1.95 -5.75
C ILE A 210 27.39 -1.64 -4.66
N GLU A 211 27.12 -1.94 -3.40
CA GLU A 211 28.06 -1.76 -2.29
C GLU A 211 29.36 -2.55 -2.55
N ASP A 212 29.25 -3.83 -2.93
CA ASP A 212 30.40 -4.67 -3.30
C ASP A 212 31.20 -4.11 -4.48
N ASN A 213 30.51 -3.58 -5.49
CA ASN A 213 31.15 -2.96 -6.65
C ASN A 213 31.84 -1.63 -6.31
N VAL A 214 31.27 -0.82 -5.41
CA VAL A 214 31.87 0.43 -4.93
C VAL A 214 33.13 0.14 -4.12
N ASP A 215 33.12 -0.86 -3.25
CA ASP A 215 34.29 -1.28 -2.47
C ASP A 215 35.43 -1.78 -3.39
N GLN A 216 35.09 -2.55 -4.42
CA GLN A 216 36.06 -2.95 -5.45
C GLN A 216 36.62 -1.76 -6.24
N MET A 217 35.81 -0.75 -6.52
CA MET A 217 36.26 0.44 -7.25
C MET A 217 37.18 1.30 -6.38
N LYS A 218 36.86 1.44 -5.09
CA LYS A 218 37.66 2.18 -4.11
C LYS A 218 39.07 1.59 -3.96
N SER A 219 39.17 0.27 -3.78
CA SER A 219 40.48 -0.41 -3.69
C SER A 219 41.33 -0.27 -4.96
N LYS A 220 40.73 -0.33 -6.16
CA LYS A 220 41.43 -0.04 -7.42
C LYS A 220 41.87 1.42 -7.52
N GLY A 221 41.07 2.35 -7.00
CA GLY A 221 41.41 3.77 -6.93
C GLY A 221 42.62 4.05 -6.05
N GLU A 222 42.68 3.40 -4.87
CA GLU A 222 43.82 3.46 -3.95
C GLU A 222 45.11 2.92 -4.62
N ASP A 223 45.05 1.74 -5.26
CA ASP A 223 46.21 1.16 -5.98
C ASP A 223 46.72 2.08 -7.12
N ILE A 224 45.82 2.77 -7.83
CA ILE A 224 46.20 3.75 -8.86
C ILE A 224 46.86 4.98 -8.22
N GLY A 225 46.34 5.45 -7.09
CA GLY A 225 46.91 6.57 -6.32
C GLY A 225 48.35 6.29 -5.91
N ASP A 226 48.59 5.15 -5.25
CA ASP A 226 49.92 4.71 -4.80
C ASP A 226 50.92 4.62 -5.96
N LYS A 227 50.47 4.10 -7.11
CA LYS A 227 51.30 4.01 -8.33
C LYS A 227 51.64 5.39 -8.89
N LEU A 228 50.71 6.35 -8.88
CA LEU A 228 50.94 7.69 -9.38
C LEU A 228 51.96 8.43 -8.50
N GLU A 229 51.84 8.33 -7.18
CA GLU A 229 52.77 8.93 -6.23
C GLU A 229 54.19 8.37 -6.40
N THR A 230 54.29 7.04 -6.57
CA THR A 230 55.56 6.38 -6.91
C THR A 230 56.17 6.90 -8.22
N LEU A 231 55.36 7.12 -9.26
CA LEU A 231 55.83 7.64 -10.54
C LEU A 231 56.25 9.11 -10.46
N MET A 232 55.53 9.93 -9.68
CA MET A 232 55.86 11.33 -9.45
C MET A 232 57.22 11.47 -8.76
N ALA A 233 57.47 10.69 -7.70
CA ALA A 233 58.75 10.70 -7.00
C ALA A 233 59.94 10.36 -7.94
N ARG A 234 59.78 9.36 -8.80
CA ARG A 234 60.79 9.00 -9.81
C ARG A 234 61.03 10.12 -10.84
N GLN A 235 60.03 10.95 -11.11
CA GLN A 235 60.13 12.05 -12.06
C GLN A 235 60.88 13.28 -11.48
N GLU A 236 60.78 13.48 -10.17
CA GLU A 236 61.57 14.50 -9.45
C GLU A 236 63.04 14.11 -9.36
N GLU A 237 63.36 12.85 -9.05
CA GLU A 237 64.75 12.35 -9.03
C GLU A 237 65.45 12.47 -10.41
N THR A 238 64.71 12.20 -11.49
CA THR A 238 65.25 12.33 -12.86
C THR A 238 65.47 13.78 -13.29
N LYS A 239 64.62 14.71 -12.85
CA LYS A 239 64.84 16.16 -13.07
C LYS A 239 66.03 16.71 -12.29
N GLU A 240 66.26 16.24 -11.07
CA GLU A 240 67.46 16.61 -10.29
C GLU A 240 68.74 16.07 -10.94
N GLN A 241 68.72 14.84 -11.47
CA GLN A 241 69.84 14.26 -12.21
C GLN A 241 70.13 14.99 -13.53
N ASP A 242 69.12 15.35 -14.31
CA ASP A 242 69.29 16.10 -15.55
C ASP A 242 69.78 17.55 -15.30
N SER A 243 69.32 18.18 -14.22
CA SER A 243 69.81 19.48 -13.75
C SER A 243 71.28 19.44 -13.32
N ALA A 244 71.68 18.41 -12.55
CA ALA A 244 73.07 18.20 -12.14
C ALA A 244 73.99 17.95 -13.35
N HIS A 245 73.54 17.14 -14.32
CA HIS A 245 74.26 16.87 -15.55
C HIS A 245 74.42 18.15 -16.43
N CYS A 246 73.43 19.05 -16.42
CA CYS A 246 73.52 20.31 -17.16
C CYS A 246 74.46 21.32 -16.49
N PHE A 247 74.59 21.28 -15.15
CA PHE A 247 75.54 22.10 -14.39
C PHE A 247 77.00 21.67 -14.61
N ASP A 248 77.27 20.36 -14.64
CA ASP A 248 78.61 19.82 -14.89
C ASP A 248 79.14 20.13 -16.31
N LEU A 249 78.25 20.24 -17.30
CA LEU A 249 78.61 20.64 -18.67
C LEU A 249 78.90 22.14 -18.83
N CYS A 250 78.41 23.01 -17.92
CA CYS A 250 78.63 24.45 -17.99
C CYS A 250 79.83 24.94 -17.15
N GLY A 251 80.36 24.09 -16.26
CA GLY A 251 81.49 24.42 -15.36
C GLY A 251 82.89 24.45 -16.00
N SER A 252 83.01 24.35 -17.32
CA SER A 252 84.31 24.22 -18.00
C SER A 252 84.61 25.30 -19.04
N HIS A 253 84.14 26.56 -18.85
CA HIS A 253 84.72 27.72 -19.54
C HIS A 253 85.11 28.82 -18.54
N GLN A 254 86.42 29.07 -18.48
CA GLN A 254 87.07 30.16 -17.75
C GLN A 254 86.57 31.52 -18.27
N CYS A 255 86.08 32.39 -17.39
CA CYS A 255 86.03 33.83 -17.67
C CYS A 255 86.57 34.59 -16.46
N SER A 256 87.75 35.18 -16.67
CA SER A 256 88.45 36.07 -15.75
C SER A 256 87.61 37.30 -15.43
N ALA A 257 87.66 37.71 -14.17
CA ALA A 257 87.17 38.99 -13.70
C ALA A 257 88.08 40.12 -14.20
N ASP A 258 87.50 41.18 -14.76
CA ASP A 258 88.01 42.54 -14.52
C ASP A 258 86.89 43.60 -14.65
N THR A 259 86.72 44.34 -13.54
CA THR A 259 86.14 45.68 -13.36
C THR A 259 84.64 45.93 -13.67
N GLY A 260 83.88 46.35 -12.64
CA GLY A 260 82.59 47.06 -12.78
C GLY A 260 82.76 48.58 -12.98
N PRO A 261 81.73 49.44 -12.78
CA PRO A 261 80.33 49.14 -12.49
C PRO A 261 79.29 49.90 -13.37
N SER A 262 78.03 49.49 -13.23
CA SER A 262 76.79 50.28 -13.39
C SER A 262 76.14 50.49 -14.78
N SER A 263 74.83 50.18 -14.77
CA SER A 263 73.73 50.84 -15.50
C SER A 263 73.64 50.74 -17.02
N GLY A 264 72.85 49.75 -17.47
CA GLY A 264 71.59 50.04 -18.15
C GLY A 264 71.52 50.07 -19.69
N ILE A 265 70.37 49.58 -20.17
CA ILE A 265 69.63 49.98 -21.39
C ILE A 265 69.91 49.17 -22.68
N ASN A 266 68.93 48.30 -22.96
CA ASN A 266 68.20 48.10 -24.22
C ASN A 266 68.90 48.10 -25.59
N HIS A 267 68.56 47.01 -26.31
CA HIS A 267 68.17 46.93 -27.72
C HIS A 267 69.21 47.08 -28.83
N CYS A 268 69.10 46.11 -29.76
CA CYS A 268 69.19 46.17 -31.24
C CYS A 268 70.13 45.09 -31.78
N LEU A 269 69.58 44.03 -32.37
CA LEU A 269 69.20 43.89 -33.79
C LEU A 269 70.39 43.64 -34.71
N GLY A 270 70.37 42.46 -35.35
CA GLY A 270 70.78 42.29 -36.74
C GLY A 270 72.11 41.58 -36.99
N ALA A 271 72.02 40.32 -37.43
CA ALA A 271 72.83 39.79 -38.54
C ALA A 271 72.27 38.44 -39.03
N THR A 272 71.84 38.44 -40.28
CA THR A 272 71.37 37.31 -41.10
C THR A 272 72.52 36.50 -41.70
N PHE A 273 72.40 35.16 -41.76
CA PHE A 273 72.99 34.35 -42.84
C PHE A 273 72.17 33.10 -43.21
N VAL A 274 71.71 33.15 -44.46
CA VAL A 274 71.15 32.21 -45.47
C VAL A 274 71.23 30.68 -45.22
N GLY A 275 70.11 29.98 -45.47
CA GLY A 275 69.93 28.50 -45.45
C GLY A 275 70.42 27.73 -46.70
N PRO A 276 70.03 26.46 -46.97
CA PRO A 276 68.62 26.05 -47.09
C PRO A 276 68.20 24.65 -46.56
N SER A 277 67.03 24.63 -45.90
CA SER A 277 65.83 23.79 -46.12
C SER A 277 65.92 22.26 -46.27
N ALA A 278 65.45 21.54 -45.24
CA ALA A 278 64.48 20.43 -45.39
C ALA A 278 63.80 20.09 -44.04
N GLY A 279 62.59 20.64 -43.83
CA GLY A 279 61.47 20.03 -43.09
C GLY A 279 61.67 19.56 -41.64
N MET A 280 61.80 20.48 -40.69
CA MET A 280 61.47 20.24 -39.28
C MET A 280 60.09 20.83 -38.99
N LEU A 281 59.12 19.98 -38.63
CA LEU A 281 57.89 20.37 -37.93
C LEU A 281 58.27 20.85 -36.51
N PRO A 282 57.55 21.84 -35.94
CA PRO A 282 57.88 22.38 -34.64
C PRO A 282 57.62 21.36 -33.52
N CYS A 283 58.53 21.33 -32.56
CA CYS A 283 58.40 20.66 -31.28
C CYS A 283 57.32 21.39 -30.47
N GLU A 284 56.07 20.93 -30.54
CA GLU A 284 55.06 21.31 -29.55
C GLU A 284 55.29 20.49 -28.29
N SER A 285 55.97 21.10 -27.33
CA SER A 285 55.96 20.66 -25.94
C SER A 285 54.54 20.85 -25.42
N ALA A 286 53.75 19.79 -25.49
CA ALA A 286 52.41 19.76 -24.92
C ALA A 286 52.52 19.80 -23.39
N GLN A 287 52.53 21.02 -22.82
CA GLN A 287 52.14 21.21 -21.43
C GLN A 287 50.68 20.80 -21.33
N ILE A 288 50.43 19.58 -20.85
CA ILE A 288 49.10 19.12 -20.53
C ILE A 288 48.65 19.92 -19.32
N THR A 289 48.01 21.06 -19.58
CA THR A 289 47.38 21.86 -18.52
C THR A 289 46.37 20.98 -17.77
N THR A 290 46.18 21.22 -16.48
CA THR A 290 45.19 20.50 -15.65
C THR A 290 43.78 20.46 -16.27
N LYS A 291 43.46 21.43 -17.14
CA LYS A 291 42.25 21.44 -17.97
C LYS A 291 42.20 20.34 -19.03
N GLU A 292 43.32 19.95 -19.63
CA GLU A 292 43.41 18.91 -20.66
C GLU A 292 43.35 17.50 -20.03
N VAL A 293 43.97 17.29 -18.85
CA VAL A 293 43.79 16.07 -18.05
C VAL A 293 42.33 15.93 -17.60
N GLY A 294 41.72 17.02 -17.14
CA GLY A 294 40.30 17.07 -16.79
C GLY A 294 39.38 16.74 -17.98
N ARG A 295 39.71 17.22 -19.19
CA ARG A 295 38.96 16.93 -20.42
C ARG A 295 39.11 15.47 -20.85
N GLN A 296 40.31 14.89 -20.71
CA GLN A 296 40.55 13.48 -21.03
C GLN A 296 39.92 12.53 -20.00
N LEU A 297 39.89 12.88 -18.71
CA LEU A 297 39.15 12.12 -17.70
C LEU A 297 37.64 12.17 -17.96
N LYS A 298 37.07 13.32 -18.35
CA LYS A 298 35.66 13.45 -18.77
C LYS A 298 35.30 12.68 -20.04
N HIS A 299 36.26 12.43 -20.93
CA HIS A 299 36.04 11.64 -22.15
C HIS A 299 36.26 10.14 -21.92
N LYS A 300 37.16 9.77 -20.98
CA LYS A 300 37.50 8.39 -20.64
C LYS A 300 36.52 7.77 -19.64
N PHE A 301 36.02 8.56 -18.70
CA PHE A 301 34.80 8.31 -17.96
C PHE A 301 33.68 9.03 -18.70
N LYS A 302 33.00 8.35 -19.63
CA LYS A 302 31.71 8.82 -20.14
C LYS A 302 30.72 8.93 -18.98
N LEU A 303 30.80 10.00 -18.21
CA LEU A 303 29.71 10.47 -17.39
C LEU A 303 28.80 11.22 -18.36
N ASP A 304 27.89 10.47 -18.98
CA ASP A 304 26.74 11.07 -19.64
C ASP A 304 25.96 11.82 -18.55
N GLU A 305 26.20 13.12 -18.45
CA GLU A 305 25.43 14.08 -17.65
C GLU A 305 23.96 14.16 -18.14
N ALA A 306 23.66 13.49 -19.25
CA ALA A 306 22.32 13.20 -19.76
C ALA A 306 21.75 11.85 -19.26
N ALA A 307 22.58 10.88 -18.87
CA ALA A 307 22.15 9.58 -18.33
C ALA A 307 21.83 9.62 -16.83
N LEU A 308 22.24 10.69 -16.11
CA LEU A 308 21.85 10.93 -14.72
C LEU A 308 20.48 11.62 -14.58
N ARG A 309 19.89 12.12 -15.67
CA ARG A 309 18.51 12.58 -15.70
C ARG A 309 17.63 11.44 -16.17
N ASP A 310 17.14 10.69 -15.20
CA ASP A 310 16.12 9.66 -15.39
C ASP A 310 14.89 10.30 -16.07
N PRO A 311 14.49 9.89 -17.29
CA PRO A 311 13.34 10.47 -17.98
C PRO A 311 12.01 9.96 -17.42
N ASP A 312 12.05 9.04 -16.46
CA ASP A 312 10.87 8.47 -15.81
C ASP A 312 10.41 9.36 -14.64
N PRO A 313 9.32 10.15 -14.81
CA PRO A 313 8.78 11.01 -13.76
C PRO A 313 8.31 10.20 -12.55
N ASP A 314 7.89 8.94 -12.73
CA ASP A 314 7.40 8.09 -11.65
C ASP A 314 8.56 7.63 -10.76
N LYS A 315 9.73 7.40 -11.35
CA LYS A 315 10.95 7.03 -10.61
C LYS A 315 11.56 8.19 -9.86
N LYS A 316 11.50 9.41 -10.42
CA LYS A 316 11.88 10.65 -9.71
C LYS A 316 10.93 10.94 -8.55
N GLY A 317 9.62 10.83 -8.76
CA GLY A 317 8.60 10.98 -7.72
C GLY A 317 8.80 10.01 -6.57
N ARG A 318 9.09 8.73 -6.86
CA ARG A 318 9.39 7.71 -5.83
C ARG A 318 10.64 8.02 -5.03
N LYS A 319 11.73 8.46 -5.68
CA LYS A 319 12.96 8.83 -4.96
C LYS A 319 12.75 10.05 -4.05
N LEU A 320 12.01 11.04 -4.53
CA LEU A 320 11.66 12.23 -3.75
C LEU A 320 10.84 11.86 -2.51
N THR A 321 9.79 11.05 -2.67
CA THR A 321 8.93 10.66 -1.53
C THR A 321 9.66 9.77 -0.53
N ILE A 322 10.59 8.93 -0.98
CA ILE A 322 11.48 8.15 -0.10
C ILE A 322 12.40 9.08 0.70
N ALA A 323 13.04 10.05 0.05
CA ALA A 323 13.95 10.98 0.71
C ALA A 323 13.22 11.84 1.76
N LEU A 324 12.03 12.35 1.43
CA LEU A 324 11.21 13.16 2.34
C LEU A 324 10.62 12.37 3.52
N SER A 325 10.44 11.05 3.35
CA SER A 325 9.87 10.18 4.39
C SER A 325 10.90 9.63 5.37
N GLY A 326 12.18 10.03 5.26
CA GLY A 326 13.24 9.57 6.16
C GLY A 326 13.11 10.07 7.60
N ARG A 327 12.47 11.24 7.81
CA ARG A 327 12.22 11.90 9.10
C ARG A 327 10.92 12.72 9.05
N ASP A 328 10.84 13.84 9.77
CA ASP A 328 9.71 14.79 9.78
C ASP A 328 9.83 15.89 8.68
N GLU A 329 10.77 15.75 7.74
CA GLU A 329 11.06 16.73 6.69
C GLU A 329 9.87 16.96 5.74
N TRP A 330 9.06 15.91 5.52
CA TRP A 330 7.80 16.02 4.78
C TRP A 330 6.78 16.95 5.45
N LYS A 331 6.82 17.14 6.79
CA LYS A 331 5.89 18.04 7.52
C LYS A 331 6.19 19.50 7.22
N LEU A 332 7.48 19.86 7.13
CA LEU A 332 7.93 21.19 6.74
C LEU A 332 7.50 21.52 5.31
N LEU A 333 7.67 20.56 4.41
CA LEU A 333 7.22 20.70 3.02
C LEU A 333 5.69 20.78 2.92
N ALA A 334 4.95 19.99 3.69
CA ALA A 334 3.48 20.02 3.72
C ALA A 334 2.93 21.37 4.18
N GLU A 335 3.52 21.95 5.23
CA GLU A 335 3.16 23.27 5.73
C GLU A 335 3.43 24.36 4.68
N LYS A 336 4.60 24.30 4.00
CA LYS A 336 4.95 25.21 2.92
C LYS A 336 4.06 25.09 1.70
N LEU A 337 3.56 23.89 1.41
CA LEU A 337 2.59 23.63 0.36
C LEU A 337 1.14 23.92 0.79
N GLY A 338 0.94 24.47 2.00
CA GLY A 338 -0.32 25.04 2.45
C GLY A 338 -1.27 24.06 3.14
N LEU A 339 -0.78 22.91 3.64
CA LEU A 339 -1.57 22.03 4.49
C LEU A 339 -1.64 22.59 5.91
N ASP A 340 -2.81 22.46 6.55
CA ASP A 340 -2.97 22.84 7.95
C ASP A 340 -2.42 21.76 8.91
N LEU A 341 -2.23 22.13 10.17
CA LEU A 341 -1.68 21.24 11.20
C LEU A 341 -2.54 20.00 11.47
N ASP A 342 -3.86 20.10 11.27
CA ASP A 342 -4.77 18.97 11.47
C ASP A 342 -4.70 17.99 10.28
N GLU A 343 -4.56 18.49 9.05
CA GLU A 343 -4.29 17.72 7.82
C GLU A 343 -2.94 16.99 7.93
N ILE A 344 -1.88 17.68 8.34
CA ILE A 344 -0.55 17.08 8.55
C ILE A 344 -0.63 15.97 9.61
N ARG A 345 -1.29 16.23 10.75
CA ARG A 345 -1.44 15.22 11.82
C ARG A 345 -2.30 14.03 11.38
N PHE A 346 -3.28 14.25 10.53
CA PHE A 346 -4.09 13.18 9.96
C PHE A 346 -3.23 12.26 9.08
N LEU A 347 -2.45 12.84 8.16
CA LEU A 347 -1.57 12.09 7.26
C LEU A 347 -0.47 11.33 8.03
N ASP A 348 0.15 11.96 9.02
CA ASP A 348 1.19 11.35 9.89
C ASP A 348 0.74 10.05 10.54
N LYS A 349 -0.56 9.95 10.91
CA LYS A 349 -1.11 8.78 11.63
C LYS A 349 -1.79 7.75 10.74
N HIS A 350 -2.19 8.12 9.53
CA HIS A 350 -3.08 7.30 8.70
C HIS A 350 -2.50 6.97 7.33
N THR A 351 -1.26 7.35 7.04
CA THR A 351 -0.62 7.07 5.76
C THR A 351 0.75 6.45 5.95
N LEU A 352 1.05 5.41 5.18
CA LEU A 352 2.32 4.69 5.24
C LEU A 352 3.48 5.51 4.64
N ASN A 353 3.17 6.33 3.63
CA ASN A 353 4.08 7.28 3.02
C ASN A 353 3.43 8.67 3.03
N PRO A 354 3.63 9.45 4.11
CA PRO A 354 3.02 10.77 4.23
C PRO A 354 3.50 11.76 3.15
N ALA A 355 4.76 11.65 2.70
CA ALA A 355 5.27 12.52 1.63
C ALA A 355 4.55 12.30 0.31
N ASP A 356 4.32 11.04 -0.08
CA ASP A 356 3.55 10.69 -1.27
C ASP A 356 2.07 11.11 -1.14
N ALA A 357 1.49 10.92 0.04
CA ALA A 357 0.11 11.34 0.31
C ALA A 357 -0.05 12.88 0.21
N VAL A 358 0.91 13.65 0.71
CA VAL A 358 0.94 15.11 0.60
C VAL A 358 1.03 15.55 -0.86
N LEU A 359 1.99 15.01 -1.62
CA LEU A 359 2.16 15.33 -3.04
C LEU A 359 0.94 14.91 -3.88
N GLY A 360 0.34 13.76 -3.58
CA GLY A 360 -0.89 13.30 -4.23
C GLY A 360 -2.11 14.13 -3.85
N TYR A 361 -2.19 14.65 -2.62
CA TYR A 361 -3.25 15.54 -2.18
C TYR A 361 -3.17 16.91 -2.86
N ILE A 362 -1.96 17.46 -2.95
CA ILE A 362 -1.70 18.75 -3.59
C ILE A 362 -1.87 18.63 -5.11
N GLY A 363 -1.36 17.57 -5.72
CA GLY A 363 -1.51 17.30 -7.16
C GLY A 363 -2.96 17.20 -7.62
N LYS A 364 -3.90 16.86 -6.71
CA LYS A 364 -5.35 16.89 -6.98
C LYS A 364 -5.96 18.29 -6.88
N ARG A 365 -5.37 19.19 -6.09
CA ARG A 365 -5.86 20.58 -5.89
C ARG A 365 -5.24 21.55 -6.88
N TYR A 366 -3.97 21.36 -7.22
CA TYR A 366 -3.19 22.17 -8.13
C TYR A 366 -2.32 21.28 -9.02
N PRO A 367 -2.23 21.55 -10.33
CA PRO A 367 -1.29 20.85 -11.20
C PRO A 367 0.14 21.25 -10.83
N ILE A 368 0.78 20.47 -9.96
CA ILE A 368 2.16 20.68 -9.51
C ILE A 368 3.11 19.84 -10.34
N THR A 369 4.18 20.45 -10.85
CA THR A 369 5.26 19.76 -11.57
C THR A 369 6.46 19.55 -10.65
N VAL A 370 7.37 18.67 -11.06
CA VAL A 370 8.63 18.42 -10.33
C VAL A 370 9.45 19.71 -10.16
N GLY A 371 9.39 20.64 -11.12
CA GLY A 371 10.08 21.93 -11.04
C GLY A 371 9.48 22.87 -9.99
N ASP A 372 8.16 22.78 -9.75
CA ASP A 372 7.46 23.61 -8.77
C ASP A 372 7.77 23.22 -7.31
N LEU A 373 8.43 22.07 -7.11
CA LEU A 373 8.86 21.59 -5.80
C LEU A 373 10.28 22.07 -5.42
N TYR A 374 11.04 22.61 -6.37
CA TYR A 374 12.43 23.02 -6.12
C TYR A 374 12.53 24.20 -5.14
N ASP A 375 11.70 25.22 -5.32
CA ASP A 375 11.70 26.42 -4.46
C ASP A 375 11.22 26.11 -3.03
N PRO A 376 10.08 25.39 -2.83
CA PRO A 376 9.64 24.98 -1.49
C PRO A 376 10.68 24.11 -0.75
N LEU A 377 11.40 23.23 -1.45
CA LEU A 377 12.43 22.39 -0.83
C LEU A 377 13.66 23.20 -0.39
N ASN A 378 14.09 24.15 -1.20
CA ASN A 378 15.19 25.05 -0.83
C ASN A 378 14.82 25.98 0.32
N GLU A 379 13.58 26.46 0.38
CA GLU A 379 13.07 27.24 1.50
C GLU A 379 12.97 26.43 2.81
N CYS A 380 12.86 25.10 2.72
CA CYS A 380 12.90 24.19 3.86
C CYS A 380 14.33 23.78 4.27
N GLU A 381 15.37 24.38 3.67
CA GLU A 381 16.79 24.00 3.83
C GLU A 381 17.09 22.55 3.40
N LEU A 382 16.24 21.95 2.57
CA LEU A 382 16.37 20.57 2.06
C LEU A 382 17.16 20.53 0.74
N HIS A 383 18.32 21.21 0.68
CA HIS A 383 19.12 21.39 -0.54
C HIS A 383 19.53 20.05 -1.17
N VAL A 384 19.91 19.07 -0.34
CA VAL A 384 20.29 17.74 -0.80
C VAL A 384 19.11 17.01 -1.47
N ILE A 385 17.88 17.28 -1.03
CA ILE A 385 16.67 16.68 -1.61
C ILE A 385 16.27 17.40 -2.91
N ALA A 386 16.43 18.72 -2.95
CA ALA A 386 16.20 19.52 -4.15
C ALA A 386 17.13 19.11 -5.31
N ASP A 387 18.37 18.72 -5.02
CA ASP A 387 19.34 18.22 -6.02
C ASP A 387 18.94 16.88 -6.66
N PHE A 388 17.95 16.16 -6.11
CA PHE A 388 17.41 14.93 -6.69
C PHE A 388 16.31 15.14 -7.75
N LEU A 389 15.81 16.38 -7.92
CA LEU A 389 14.77 16.73 -8.89
C LEU A 389 15.37 17.09 -10.26
#